data_AF-A0A239IR22-F1
#
_entry.id   AF-A0A239IR22-F1
#
_cell.length_a   1.000
_cell.length_b   1.000
_cell.length_c   1.000
_cell.angle_alpha   90.00
_cell.angle_beta   90.00
_cell.angle_gamma   90.00
#
_symmetry.space_group_name_H-M   'P 1'
#
loop_
_entity.id
_entity.type
_entity.pdbx_description
1 polymer ?
#
loop_
_entity_poly.entity_id
_entity_poly.type
_entity_poly.pdbx_seq_one_letter_code
_entity_poly.pdbx_strand_id
1 'polypeptide(L)'
;MNELIDWLRDYSPIVVALLAVGAAFLFLAKTVVEQAVSARLDVYAEDLRLRLGRRSGFEEKILTDRYLAFLDLFTRLQRITTEVNRGRHGQTLPEGFLVGGDLVPLTAVYEDLNVRQLLLGPRLHPALVDAAAATLQLANGAAEDGWLPAVSRLKAAADEEFGLSSIRWGSPDDVRPGPLRASPRRPRPTASDQQPGRRAAR
;
A
#
# COMPACT_ATOMS: atom_id res chain seq x y z
N MET A 1 16.29 -23.85 24.95
CA MET A 1 17.62 -23.20 24.77
C MET A 1 18.72 -24.26 24.71
N ASN A 2 18.85 -25.11 25.72
CA ASN A 2 19.85 -26.19 25.76
C ASN A 2 19.79 -27.10 24.52
N GLU A 3 18.60 -27.50 24.06
CA GLU A 3 18.41 -28.34 22.86
C GLU A 3 19.11 -27.78 21.61
N LEU A 4 19.15 -26.46 21.43
CA LEU A 4 19.83 -25.83 20.30
C LEU A 4 21.36 -25.90 20.46
N ILE A 5 21.87 -25.85 21.70
CA ILE A 5 23.30 -25.94 22.02
C ILE A 5 23.79 -27.38 21.90
N ASP A 6 22.99 -28.35 22.35
CA ASP A 6 23.29 -29.76 22.23
C ASP A 6 23.18 -30.24 20.77
N TRP A 7 22.18 -29.78 20.00
CA TRP A 7 22.14 -30.01 18.55
C TRP A 7 23.33 -29.37 17.82
N LEU A 8 23.85 -28.22 18.28
CA LEU A 8 25.05 -27.58 17.73
C LEU A 8 26.35 -28.34 18.02
N ARG A 9 26.40 -29.22 19.04
CA ARG A 9 27.62 -29.96 19.43
C ARG A 9 28.01 -31.06 18.44
N ASP A 10 27.02 -31.64 17.75
CA ASP A 10 27.27 -32.71 16.77
C ASP A 10 27.81 -32.18 15.43
N TYR A 11 27.78 -30.86 15.21
CA TYR A 11 28.32 -30.22 14.01
C TYR A 11 29.72 -29.64 14.24
N SER A 12 30.57 -29.75 13.21
CA SER A 12 31.89 -29.13 13.21
C SER A 12 31.80 -27.63 13.53
N PRO A 13 32.69 -27.06 14.37
CA PRO A 13 32.62 -25.65 14.78
C PRO A 13 32.68 -24.66 13.60
N ILE A 14 33.19 -25.09 12.44
CA ILE A 14 33.18 -24.31 11.19
C ILE A 14 31.73 -24.12 10.68
N VAL A 15 30.89 -25.15 10.77
CA VAL A 15 29.46 -25.10 10.38
C VAL A 15 28.68 -24.21 11.35
N VAL A 16 28.98 -24.31 12.65
CA VAL A 16 28.39 -23.44 13.69
C VAL A 16 28.75 -21.97 13.46
N ALA A 17 30.01 -21.68 13.12
CA ALA A 17 30.45 -20.33 12.78
C ALA A 17 29.77 -19.80 11.50
N LEU A 18 29.60 -20.63 10.46
CA LEU A 18 28.88 -20.27 9.24
C LEU A 18 27.39 -19.97 9.51
N LEU A 19 26.72 -20.76 10.36
CA LEU A 19 25.35 -20.48 10.80
C LEU A 19 25.23 -19.17 11.58
N ALA A 20 26.17 -18.88 12.48
CA ALA A 20 26.20 -17.62 13.22
C ALA A 20 26.41 -16.40 12.30
N VAL A 21 27.31 -16.50 11.32
CA VAL A 21 27.53 -15.45 10.30
C VAL A 21 26.30 -15.29 9.40
N GLY A 22 25.65 -16.39 8.99
CA GLY A 22 24.40 -16.35 8.22
C GLY A 22 23.25 -15.69 8.98
N ALA A 23 23.08 -16.01 10.26
CA ALA A 23 22.08 -15.37 11.12
C ALA A 23 22.37 -13.87 11.33
N ALA A 24 23.63 -13.50 11.54
CA ALA A 24 24.04 -12.09 11.63
C ALA A 24 23.78 -11.33 10.32
N PHE A 25 24.06 -11.94 9.16
CA PHE A 25 23.78 -11.35 7.85
C PHE A 25 22.28 -11.19 7.60
N LEU A 26 21.45 -12.19 7.94
CA LEU A 26 19.99 -12.09 7.84
C LEU A 26 19.41 -11.00 8.76
N PHE A 27 19.94 -10.86 9.98
CA PHE A 27 19.55 -9.78 10.88
C PHE A 27 19.92 -8.40 10.32
N LEU A 28 21.15 -8.24 9.80
CA LEU A 28 21.62 -7.00 9.20
C LEU A 28 20.82 -6.64 7.95
N ALA A 29 20.56 -7.61 7.07
CA ALA A 29 19.73 -7.44 5.88
C ALA A 29 18.29 -7.05 6.26
N LYS A 30 17.70 -7.68 7.28
CA LYS A 30 16.39 -7.31 7.80
C LYS A 30 16.37 -5.86 8.28
N THR A 31 17.31 -5.44 9.14
CA THR A 31 17.36 -4.06 9.66
C THR A 31 17.60 -3.03 8.55
N VAL A 32 18.43 -3.36 7.55
CA VAL A 32 18.63 -2.49 6.37
C VAL A 32 17.35 -2.38 5.54
N VAL A 33 16.58 -3.46 5.36
CA VAL A 33 15.28 -3.42 4.67
C VAL A 33 14.26 -2.63 5.47
N GLU A 34 14.17 -2.82 6.79
CA GLU A 34 13.25 -2.06 7.66
C GLU A 34 13.56 -0.55 7.63
N GLN A 35 14.84 -0.16 7.71
CA GLN A 35 15.27 1.24 7.60
C GLN A 35 15.10 1.81 6.20
N ALA A 36 15.34 1.03 5.14
CA ALA A 36 15.11 1.45 3.76
C ALA A 36 13.62 1.64 3.46
N VAL A 37 12.74 0.80 4.03
CA VAL A 37 11.29 0.95 3.94
C VAL A 37 10.83 2.19 4.72
N SER A 38 11.28 2.40 5.96
CA SER A 38 10.88 3.60 6.73
C SER A 38 11.36 4.88 6.07
N ALA A 39 12.63 4.95 5.65
CA ALA A 39 13.17 6.13 4.96
C ALA A 39 12.49 6.40 3.61
N ARG A 40 12.07 5.34 2.88
CA ARG A 40 11.25 5.50 1.67
C ARG A 40 9.85 6.03 2.00
N LEU A 41 9.20 5.52 3.04
CA LEU A 41 7.88 6.00 3.46
C LEU A 41 7.93 7.47 3.91
N ASP A 42 8.96 7.88 4.67
CA ASP A 42 9.16 9.28 5.06
C ASP A 42 9.38 10.20 3.83
N VAL A 43 10.18 9.76 2.87
CA VAL A 43 10.42 10.51 1.61
C VAL A 43 9.16 10.57 0.73
N TYR A 44 8.36 9.50 0.67
CA TYR A 44 7.06 9.52 -0.02
C TYR A 44 6.05 10.43 0.70
N ALA A 45 6.02 10.43 2.04
CA ALA A 45 5.18 11.34 2.81
C ALA A 45 5.56 12.81 2.59
N GLU A 46 6.85 13.13 2.46
CA GLU A 46 7.31 14.50 2.22
C GLU A 46 7.15 14.93 0.75
N ASP A 47 7.36 14.05 -0.25
CA ASP A 47 7.04 14.37 -1.66
C ASP A 47 5.51 14.52 -1.86
N LEU A 48 4.69 13.71 -1.19
CA LEU A 48 3.26 13.98 -1.06
C LEU A 48 3.04 15.38 -0.46
N ARG A 49 3.57 15.66 0.74
CA ARG A 49 3.41 16.96 1.42
C ARG A 49 3.79 18.16 0.55
N LEU A 50 4.87 18.05 -0.23
CA LEU A 50 5.36 19.10 -1.14
C LEU A 50 4.48 19.28 -2.38
N ARG A 51 3.88 18.20 -2.91
CA ARG A 51 2.88 18.27 -4.00
C ARG A 51 1.53 18.79 -3.50
N LEU A 52 1.12 18.37 -2.30
CA LEU A 52 -0.11 18.78 -1.63
C LEU A 52 -0.10 20.26 -1.24
N GLY A 53 1.06 20.80 -0.84
CA GLY A 53 1.27 22.23 -0.58
C GLY A 53 1.04 23.17 -1.78
N ARG A 54 0.61 22.66 -2.95
CA ARG A 54 0.18 23.44 -4.12
C ARG A 54 -1.23 23.10 -4.61
N ARG A 55 -1.95 22.17 -3.97
CA ARG A 55 -3.37 21.88 -4.24
C ARG A 55 -4.26 22.42 -3.12
N SER A 56 -5.55 22.58 -3.39
CA SER A 56 -6.51 22.82 -2.31
C SER A 56 -6.71 21.52 -1.53
N GLY A 57 -6.73 21.57 -0.19
CA GLY A 57 -7.03 20.39 0.63
C GLY A 57 -8.40 19.77 0.35
N PHE A 58 -9.30 20.52 -0.28
CA PHE A 58 -10.58 20.02 -0.82
C PHE A 58 -10.40 19.15 -2.07
N GLU A 59 -9.47 19.53 -2.96
CA GLU A 59 -9.11 18.76 -4.17
C GLU A 59 -8.35 17.48 -3.79
N GLU A 60 -7.41 17.58 -2.84
CA GLU A 60 -6.76 16.43 -2.22
C GLU A 60 -7.80 15.45 -1.67
N LYS A 61 -8.70 15.93 -0.81
CA LYS A 61 -9.72 15.09 -0.19
C LYS A 61 -10.61 14.41 -1.24
N ILE A 62 -11.07 15.13 -2.27
CA ILE A 62 -11.90 14.54 -3.34
C ILE A 62 -11.13 13.44 -4.10
N LEU A 63 -9.84 13.64 -4.38
CA LEU A 63 -9.01 12.62 -5.04
C LEU A 63 -8.80 11.40 -4.14
N THR A 64 -8.58 11.59 -2.84
CA THR A 64 -8.50 10.51 -1.85
C THR A 64 -9.83 9.75 -1.72
N ASP A 65 -10.95 10.46 -1.55
CA ASP A 65 -12.29 9.87 -1.43
C ASP A 65 -12.66 9.08 -2.72
N ARG A 66 -12.34 9.62 -3.91
CA ARG A 66 -12.50 8.93 -5.21
C ARG A 66 -11.62 7.67 -5.30
N TYR A 67 -10.36 7.75 -4.89
CA TYR A 67 -9.42 6.62 -4.92
C TYR A 67 -9.85 5.50 -3.97
N LEU A 68 -10.25 5.85 -2.74
CA LEU A 68 -10.78 4.89 -1.77
C LEU A 68 -12.07 4.22 -2.27
N ALA A 69 -12.99 5.01 -2.87
CA ALA A 69 -14.21 4.46 -3.44
C ALA A 69 -13.96 3.51 -4.63
N PHE A 70 -12.98 3.83 -5.49
CA PHE A 70 -12.52 2.93 -6.56
C PHE A 70 -11.91 1.64 -6.00
N LEU A 71 -11.02 1.74 -5.01
CA LEU A 71 -10.30 0.59 -4.44
C LEU A 71 -11.23 -0.37 -3.71
N ASP A 72 -12.17 0.16 -2.89
CA ASP A 72 -13.25 -0.60 -2.25
C ASP A 72 -14.03 -1.43 -3.28
N LEU A 73 -14.52 -0.79 -4.34
CA LEU A 73 -15.30 -1.47 -5.38
C LEU A 73 -14.48 -2.47 -6.20
N PHE A 74 -13.23 -2.15 -6.54
CA PHE A 74 -12.35 -3.04 -7.28
C PHE A 74 -11.96 -4.28 -6.48
N THR A 75 -11.61 -4.14 -5.20
CA THR A 75 -11.28 -5.28 -4.33
C THR A 75 -12.52 -6.15 -4.04
N ARG A 76 -13.72 -5.56 -3.91
CA ARG A 76 -14.98 -6.33 -3.86
C ARG A 76 -15.19 -7.13 -5.15
N LEU A 77 -15.06 -6.52 -6.32
CA LEU A 77 -15.18 -7.20 -7.60
C LEU A 77 -14.20 -8.36 -7.71
N GLN A 78 -12.90 -8.13 -7.48
CA GLN A 78 -11.88 -9.18 -7.49
C GLN A 78 -12.24 -10.37 -6.58
N ARG A 79 -12.73 -10.09 -5.36
CA ARG A 79 -13.16 -11.14 -4.43
C ARG A 79 -14.37 -11.92 -4.98
N ILE A 80 -15.35 -11.25 -5.58
CA ILE A 80 -16.49 -11.90 -6.22
C ILE A 80 -16.01 -12.78 -7.39
N THR A 81 -15.09 -12.31 -8.23
CA THR A 81 -14.48 -13.11 -9.30
C THR A 81 -13.79 -14.36 -8.76
N THR A 82 -13.03 -14.24 -7.65
CA THR A 82 -12.38 -15.38 -6.99
C THR A 82 -13.38 -16.38 -6.43
N GLU A 83 -14.45 -15.92 -5.77
CA GLU A 83 -15.50 -16.79 -5.23
C GLU A 83 -16.30 -17.47 -6.36
N VAL A 84 -16.62 -16.76 -7.45
CA VAL A 84 -17.23 -17.32 -8.67
C VAL A 84 -16.37 -18.45 -9.25
N ASN A 85 -15.07 -18.22 -9.46
CA ASN A 85 -14.18 -19.25 -9.99
C ASN A 85 -14.00 -20.42 -9.00
N ARG A 86 -13.98 -20.15 -7.69
CA ARG A 86 -14.00 -21.19 -6.65
C ARG A 86 -15.24 -22.10 -6.76
N GLY A 87 -16.42 -21.50 -7.00
CA GLY A 87 -17.66 -22.22 -7.30
C GLY A 87 -17.60 -23.02 -8.61
N ARG A 88 -17.07 -22.44 -9.71
CA ARG A 88 -16.87 -23.15 -10.99
C ARG A 88 -15.95 -24.38 -10.85
N HIS A 89 -15.02 -24.37 -9.90
CA HIS A 89 -14.15 -25.51 -9.55
C HIS A 89 -14.72 -26.44 -8.47
N GLY A 90 -16.02 -26.34 -8.14
CA GLY A 90 -16.71 -27.29 -7.26
C GLY A 90 -16.40 -27.16 -5.77
N GLN A 91 -15.72 -26.09 -5.34
CA GLN A 91 -15.53 -25.78 -3.93
C GLN A 91 -16.76 -25.06 -3.36
N THR A 92 -16.98 -25.17 -2.04
CA THR A 92 -18.12 -24.53 -1.37
C THR A 92 -18.04 -23.00 -1.46
N LEU A 93 -19.16 -22.40 -1.87
CA LEU A 93 -19.36 -20.95 -1.83
C LEU A 93 -19.68 -20.47 -0.40
N PRO A 94 -19.47 -19.18 -0.08
CA PRO A 94 -19.92 -18.60 1.18
C PRO A 94 -21.45 -18.64 1.32
N GLU A 95 -21.95 -18.72 2.55
CA GLU A 95 -23.38 -18.61 2.83
C GLU A 95 -23.92 -17.24 2.36
N GLY A 96 -25.11 -17.24 1.74
CA GLY A 96 -25.72 -16.03 1.16
C GLY A 96 -25.06 -15.49 -0.13
N PHE A 97 -24.01 -16.14 -0.66
CA PHE A 97 -23.35 -15.68 -1.90
C PHE A 97 -24.24 -15.81 -3.15
N LEU A 98 -25.08 -16.84 -3.18
CA LEU A 98 -26.17 -17.02 -4.15
C LEU A 98 -27.50 -17.14 -3.40
N VAL A 99 -28.51 -16.35 -3.78
CA VAL A 99 -29.86 -16.40 -3.21
C VAL A 99 -30.87 -16.32 -4.36
N GLY A 100 -31.74 -17.31 -4.51
CA GLY A 100 -32.74 -17.37 -5.59
C GLY A 100 -32.18 -17.55 -7.02
N GLY A 101 -30.85 -17.54 -7.17
CA GLY A 101 -30.15 -17.45 -8.46
C GLY A 101 -29.28 -16.18 -8.58
N ASP A 102 -29.56 -15.16 -7.76
CA ASP A 102 -28.86 -13.88 -7.79
C ASP A 102 -27.55 -13.89 -6.99
N LEU A 103 -26.54 -13.22 -7.54
CA LEU A 103 -25.24 -12.97 -6.92
C LEU A 103 -25.35 -11.75 -5.99
N VAL A 104 -25.88 -11.94 -4.78
CA VAL A 104 -26.14 -10.86 -3.80
C VAL A 104 -24.96 -9.89 -3.63
N PRO A 105 -23.68 -10.34 -3.53
CA PRO A 105 -22.55 -9.41 -3.41
C PRO A 105 -22.31 -8.53 -4.66
N LEU A 106 -22.69 -9.02 -5.85
CA LEU A 106 -22.54 -8.28 -7.11
C LEU A 106 -23.69 -7.27 -7.29
N THR A 107 -24.90 -7.59 -6.84
CA THR A 107 -26.02 -6.63 -6.74
C THR A 107 -25.63 -5.43 -5.88
N ALA A 108 -25.06 -5.68 -4.69
CA ALA A 108 -24.58 -4.61 -3.81
C ALA A 108 -23.47 -3.74 -4.44
N VAL A 109 -22.62 -4.31 -5.31
CA VAL A 109 -21.62 -3.53 -6.08
C VAL A 109 -22.29 -2.65 -7.13
N TYR A 110 -23.34 -3.11 -7.81
CA TYR A 110 -24.12 -2.28 -8.75
C TYR A 110 -24.87 -1.15 -8.04
N GLU A 111 -25.41 -1.39 -6.85
CA GLU A 111 -26.03 -0.35 -6.01
C GLU A 111 -25.01 0.71 -5.58
N ASP A 112 -23.86 0.31 -5.04
CA ASP A 112 -22.77 1.23 -4.68
C ASP A 112 -22.25 2.00 -5.91
N LEU A 113 -22.15 1.38 -7.10
CA LEU A 113 -21.73 2.05 -8.32
C LEU A 113 -22.70 3.16 -8.72
N ASN A 114 -24.00 2.87 -8.71
CA ASN A 114 -25.05 3.84 -9.03
C ASN A 114 -25.05 5.02 -8.05
N VAL A 115 -24.93 4.76 -6.75
CA VAL A 115 -24.82 5.81 -5.71
C VAL A 115 -23.55 6.65 -5.87
N ARG A 116 -22.42 6.04 -6.25
CA ARG A 116 -21.11 6.71 -6.34
C ARG A 116 -20.79 7.26 -7.73
N GLN A 117 -21.72 7.24 -8.69
CA GLN A 117 -21.50 7.65 -10.09
C GLN A 117 -20.82 9.03 -10.21
N LEU A 118 -21.32 10.05 -9.49
CA LEU A 118 -20.76 11.41 -9.52
C LEU A 118 -19.38 11.52 -8.85
N LEU A 119 -19.09 10.69 -7.85
CA LEU A 119 -17.80 10.65 -7.16
C LEU A 119 -16.72 10.02 -8.05
N LEU A 120 -17.05 8.88 -8.68
CA LEU A 120 -16.18 8.14 -9.59
C LEU A 120 -15.92 8.89 -10.90
N GLY A 121 -16.92 9.62 -11.40
CA GLY A 121 -16.78 10.42 -12.62
C GLY A 121 -16.84 9.61 -13.93
N PRO A 122 -16.77 10.29 -15.08
CA PRO A 122 -17.17 9.76 -16.39
C PRO A 122 -16.24 8.69 -16.98
N ARG A 123 -15.11 8.37 -16.33
CA ARG A 123 -14.10 7.41 -16.80
C ARG A 123 -14.05 6.15 -15.93
N LEU A 124 -13.88 6.31 -14.61
CA LEU A 124 -13.86 5.19 -13.68
C LEU A 124 -15.22 4.50 -13.55
N HIS A 125 -16.33 5.24 -13.55
CA HIS A 125 -17.66 4.63 -13.44
C HIS A 125 -17.97 3.62 -14.57
N PRO A 126 -17.93 3.98 -15.87
CA PRO A 126 -18.21 2.99 -16.92
C PRO A 126 -17.19 1.84 -16.94
N ALA A 127 -15.92 2.09 -16.61
CA ALA A 127 -14.92 1.03 -16.56
C ALA A 127 -15.15 0.03 -15.41
N LEU A 128 -15.68 0.48 -14.26
CA LEU A 128 -16.12 -0.39 -13.18
C LEU A 128 -17.42 -1.14 -13.52
N VAL A 129 -18.36 -0.50 -14.23
CA VAL A 129 -19.58 -1.15 -14.73
C VAL A 129 -19.24 -2.26 -15.74
N ASP A 130 -18.29 -2.03 -16.64
CA ASP A 130 -17.77 -3.06 -17.55
C ASP A 130 -17.13 -4.23 -16.80
N ALA A 131 -16.38 -3.97 -15.72
CA ALA A 131 -15.81 -5.02 -14.87
C ALA A 131 -16.89 -5.81 -14.10
N ALA A 132 -17.91 -5.14 -13.57
CA ALA A 132 -19.06 -5.79 -12.94
C ALA A 132 -19.83 -6.66 -13.96
N ALA A 133 -20.04 -6.17 -15.18
CA ALA A 133 -20.71 -6.91 -16.25
C ALA A 133 -19.91 -8.13 -16.71
N ALA A 134 -18.59 -8.02 -16.81
CA ALA A 134 -17.72 -9.16 -17.09
C ALA A 134 -17.72 -10.19 -15.95
N THR A 135 -17.83 -9.75 -14.69
CA THR A 135 -17.99 -10.65 -13.53
C THR A 135 -19.32 -11.40 -13.57
N LEU A 136 -20.41 -10.74 -13.98
CA LEU A 136 -21.72 -11.37 -14.18
C LEU A 136 -21.68 -12.40 -15.32
N GLN A 137 -21.06 -12.07 -16.45
CA GLN A 137 -20.88 -13.00 -17.57
C GLN A 137 -20.08 -14.25 -17.17
N LEU A 138 -18.98 -14.05 -16.44
CA LEU A 138 -18.15 -15.13 -15.90
C LEU A 138 -18.94 -16.06 -14.96
N ALA A 139 -19.79 -15.50 -14.11
CA ALA A 139 -20.64 -16.27 -13.19
C ALA A 139 -21.76 -17.04 -13.91
N ASN A 140 -22.32 -16.45 -14.98
CA ASN A 140 -23.27 -17.10 -15.89
C ASN A 140 -22.61 -18.15 -16.82
N GLY A 141 -21.35 -18.50 -16.59
CA GLY A 141 -20.65 -19.59 -17.29
C GLY A 141 -20.04 -19.21 -18.65
N ALA A 142 -20.13 -17.94 -19.06
CA ALA A 142 -19.49 -17.46 -20.29
C ALA A 142 -17.95 -17.63 -20.25
N ALA A 143 -17.32 -17.47 -21.42
CA ALA A 143 -15.88 -17.55 -21.59
C ALA A 143 -15.15 -16.47 -20.76
N GLU A 144 -13.99 -16.81 -20.20
CA GLU A 144 -13.20 -15.91 -19.35
C GLU A 144 -12.63 -14.70 -20.11
N ASP A 145 -12.63 -14.76 -21.45
CA ASP A 145 -12.12 -13.77 -22.40
C ASP A 145 -12.65 -12.34 -22.17
N GLY A 146 -13.83 -12.19 -21.55
CA GLY A 146 -14.42 -10.88 -21.24
C GLY A 146 -13.81 -10.17 -20.03
N TRP A 147 -13.23 -10.90 -19.06
CA TRP A 147 -12.76 -10.33 -17.79
C TRP A 147 -11.44 -9.57 -17.92
N LEU A 148 -10.43 -10.16 -18.57
CA LEU A 148 -9.11 -9.52 -18.71
C LEU A 148 -9.17 -8.18 -19.49
N PRO A 149 -9.96 -8.04 -20.59
CA PRO A 149 -10.18 -6.76 -21.26
C PRO A 149 -11.01 -5.75 -20.46
N ALA A 150 -11.83 -6.18 -19.50
CA ALA A 150 -12.51 -5.26 -18.60
C ALA A 150 -11.53 -4.72 -17.53
N VAL A 151 -10.74 -5.58 -16.91
CA VAL A 151 -9.71 -5.19 -15.92
C VAL A 151 -8.62 -4.33 -16.54
N SER A 152 -8.20 -4.59 -17.79
CA SER A 152 -7.19 -3.74 -18.45
C SER A 152 -7.71 -2.33 -18.77
N ARG A 153 -8.96 -2.20 -19.22
CA ARG A 153 -9.63 -0.89 -19.41
C ARG A 153 -9.84 -0.16 -18.08
N LEU A 154 -10.22 -0.87 -17.02
CA LEU A 154 -10.32 -0.31 -15.66
C LEU A 154 -8.97 0.18 -15.14
N LYS A 155 -7.89 -0.59 -15.35
CA LYS A 155 -6.54 -0.12 -15.02
C LYS A 155 -6.15 1.10 -15.83
N ALA A 156 -6.43 1.15 -17.14
CA ALA A 156 -6.13 2.32 -17.96
C ALA A 156 -6.86 3.59 -17.47
N ALA A 157 -8.14 3.46 -17.08
CA ALA A 157 -8.91 4.57 -16.50
C ALA A 157 -8.35 5.03 -15.14
N ALA A 158 -7.89 4.10 -14.30
CA ALA A 158 -7.24 4.42 -13.02
C ALA A 158 -5.83 5.02 -13.19
N ASP A 159 -5.03 4.52 -14.13
CA ASP A 159 -3.73 5.08 -14.48
C ASP A 159 -3.87 6.51 -15.05
N GLU A 160 -4.97 6.82 -15.77
CA GLU A 160 -5.25 8.16 -16.30
C GLU A 160 -5.80 9.14 -15.25
N GLU A 161 -6.74 8.73 -14.39
CA GLU A 161 -7.33 9.61 -13.35
C GLU A 161 -6.38 9.85 -12.16
N PHE A 162 -5.59 8.85 -11.76
CA PHE A 162 -4.71 8.93 -10.57
C PHE A 162 -3.22 9.01 -10.92
N GLY A 163 -2.84 8.87 -12.20
CA GLY A 163 -1.46 8.98 -12.65
C GLY A 163 -0.54 7.84 -12.17
N LEU A 164 -1.09 6.66 -11.83
CA LEU A 164 -0.36 5.57 -11.15
C LEU A 164 0.90 5.11 -11.90
N SER A 165 0.84 5.08 -13.24
CA SER A 165 1.96 4.74 -14.12
C SER A 165 3.08 5.80 -14.15
N SER A 166 2.81 7.03 -13.68
CA SER A 166 3.83 8.08 -13.50
C SER A 166 4.56 7.99 -12.15
N ILE A 167 4.08 7.17 -11.21
CA ILE A 167 4.70 6.95 -9.91
C ILE A 167 5.99 6.15 -10.12
N ARG A 168 7.13 6.85 -10.13
CA ARG A 168 8.44 6.21 -10.06
C ARG A 168 8.62 5.59 -8.68
N TRP A 169 8.46 4.27 -8.62
CA TRP A 169 9.02 3.42 -7.57
C TRP A 169 10.53 3.46 -7.71
N GLY A 170 11.19 4.38 -6.97
CA GLY A 170 12.61 4.65 -7.16
C GLY A 170 13.45 3.39 -7.01
N SER A 171 14.36 3.12 -7.94
CA SER A 171 15.26 1.97 -7.87
C SER A 171 16.11 2.05 -6.60
N PRO A 172 16.64 0.95 -6.04
CA PRO A 172 17.70 1.03 -5.04
C PRO A 172 18.87 1.93 -5.48
N ASP A 173 19.12 1.99 -6.80
CA ASP A 173 20.19 2.76 -7.44
C ASP A 173 19.89 4.26 -7.62
N ASP A 174 18.63 4.70 -7.46
CA ASP A 174 18.26 6.13 -7.51
C ASP A 174 18.75 6.90 -6.27
N VAL A 175 19.28 6.20 -5.25
CA VAL A 175 19.88 6.80 -4.05
C VAL A 175 21.24 7.41 -4.39
N ARG A 176 21.23 8.55 -5.09
CA ARG A 176 22.38 9.46 -5.12
C ARG A 176 22.68 9.88 -3.67
N PRO A 177 23.93 9.76 -3.17
CA PRO A 177 24.29 10.31 -1.89
C PRO A 177 24.12 11.84 -1.95
N GLY A 178 23.06 12.34 -1.31
CA GLY A 178 22.84 13.78 -1.19
C GLY A 178 24.04 14.44 -0.49
N PRO A 179 24.40 15.69 -0.86
CA PRO A 179 25.51 16.37 -0.21
C PRO A 179 25.23 16.44 1.29
N LEU A 180 26.20 15.97 2.10
CA LEU A 180 26.10 15.89 3.55
C LEU A 180 25.64 17.23 4.13
N ARG A 181 24.35 17.34 4.48
CA ARG A 181 23.81 18.51 5.17
C ARG A 181 24.50 18.59 6.52
N ALA A 182 25.46 19.50 6.63
CA ALA A 182 26.16 19.78 7.88
C ALA A 182 25.13 20.00 8.98
N SER A 183 25.22 19.21 10.05
CA SER A 183 24.26 19.24 11.15
C SER A 183 24.05 20.67 11.65
N PRO A 184 22.80 21.10 11.92
CA PRO A 184 22.53 22.48 12.32
C PRO A 184 23.37 22.81 13.55
N ARG A 185 24.30 23.75 13.41
CA ARG A 185 25.15 24.23 14.52
C ARG A 185 24.22 24.69 15.63
N ARG A 186 24.26 24.02 16.78
CA ARG A 186 23.61 24.52 18.00
C ARG A 186 24.03 25.98 18.20
N PRO A 187 23.10 26.91 18.46
CA PRO A 187 23.46 28.29 18.76
C PRO A 187 24.42 28.29 19.96
N ARG A 188 25.51 29.07 19.86
CA ARG A 188 26.38 29.30 21.03
C ARG A 188 25.55 29.98 22.11
N PRO A 189 25.62 29.54 23.38
CA PRO A 189 25.06 30.33 24.47
C PRO A 189 25.81 31.67 24.53
N THR A 190 25.08 32.77 24.41
CA THR A 190 25.62 34.12 24.60
C THR A 190 25.88 34.35 26.09
N ALA A 191 27.07 34.84 26.42
CA ALA A 191 27.41 35.19 27.79
C ALA A 191 26.62 36.44 28.22
N SER A 192 25.48 36.22 28.88
CA SER A 192 24.60 37.28 29.39
C SER A 192 23.93 36.89 30.72
N ASP A 193 23.59 35.62 30.90
CA ASP A 193 23.07 35.08 32.18
C ASP A 193 24.17 34.84 33.23
N GLN A 194 24.95 35.90 33.52
CA GLN A 194 25.81 35.98 34.70
C GLN A 194 25.56 37.30 35.43
N GLN A 195 24.51 37.35 36.24
CA GLN A 195 24.31 38.40 37.24
C GLN A 195 24.55 37.83 38.64
N PRO A 196 25.79 37.89 39.18
CA PRO A 196 26.09 37.40 40.52
C PRO A 196 25.46 38.32 41.56
N GLY A 197 24.75 37.73 42.54
CA GLY A 197 23.97 38.49 43.53
C GLY A 197 24.83 39.21 44.58
N ARG A 198 24.21 40.21 45.23
CA ARG A 198 24.74 40.83 46.46
C ARG A 198 23.74 40.75 47.62
N ARG A 199 24.16 40.00 48.65
CA ARG A 199 23.84 40.25 50.07
C ARG A 199 24.30 41.68 50.44
N ALA A 200 23.79 42.40 51.43
CA ALA A 200 22.59 42.34 52.28
C ALA A 200 22.49 43.76 52.94
N ALA A 201 22.01 44.07 54.17
CA ALA A 201 21.50 43.32 55.32
C ALA A 201 20.77 44.29 56.31
N ARG A 202 20.11 43.70 57.32
CA ARG A 202 19.27 44.32 58.38
C ARG A 202 17.83 44.58 57.97
#